data_AF-A0A7C6AEP1-F1
#
_entry.id   AF-A0A7C6AEP1-F1
#
_cell.length_a   1.000
_cell.length_b   1.000
_cell.length_c   1.000
_cell.angle_alpha   90.00
_cell.angle_beta   90.00
_cell.angle_gamma   90.00
#
_symmetry.space_group_name_H-M   'P 1'
#
loop_
_entity.id
_entity.type
_entity.pdbx_description
1 polymer ?
#
loop_
_entity_poly.entity_id
_entity_poly.type
_entity_poly.pdbx_seq_one_letter_code
_entity_poly.pdbx_strand_id
1 'polypeptide(L)'
;MKNKIKCVELRTVDGKVILVLYLYEKEIILEDNPKTNVEKSEAKEEEPKASALEEKEPIMTQAQKRYLFRILAEQGIEGDKAYQYLRDFFQVDSLKEVTKLEASKAIEHLIAEGKGDKNGVPF
;
A
#
# COMPACT_ATOMS: atom_id res chain seq x y z
N MET A 1 -3.69 16.38 -21.99
CA MET A 1 -3.72 15.01 -22.55
C MET A 1 -5.06 14.35 -22.21
N LYS A 2 -5.65 13.56 -23.12
CA LYS A 2 -6.94 12.88 -22.87
C LYS A 2 -6.66 11.53 -22.23
N ASN A 3 -7.01 11.35 -20.96
CA ASN A 3 -6.90 10.05 -20.28
C ASN A 3 -7.79 9.05 -21.04
N LYS A 4 -7.20 8.00 -21.61
CA LYS A 4 -7.97 6.91 -22.20
C LYS A 4 -8.57 6.11 -21.06
N ILE A 5 -9.89 6.14 -20.96
CA ILE A 5 -10.65 5.34 -20.00
C ILE A 5 -11.11 4.09 -20.74
N LYS A 6 -10.74 2.91 -20.25
CA LYS A 6 -11.31 1.64 -20.72
C LYS A 6 -12.32 1.15 -19.69
N CYS A 7 -13.54 0.89 -20.14
CA CYS A 7 -14.58 0.28 -19.32
C CYS A 7 -14.61 -1.22 -19.58
N VAL A 8 -14.56 -2.02 -18.51
CA VAL A 8 -14.74 -3.48 -18.57
C VAL A 8 -15.97 -3.83 -17.74
N GLU A 9 -16.97 -4.42 -18.39
CA GLU A 9 -18.17 -4.92 -17.73
C GLU A 9 -18.17 -6.45 -17.70
N LEU A 10 -18.39 -7.01 -16.52
CA LEU A 10 -18.67 -8.44 -16.37
C LEU A 10 -20.18 -8.61 -16.24
N ARG A 11 -20.73 -9.46 -17.11
CA ARG A 11 -22.16 -9.78 -17.14
C ARG A 11 -22.37 -11.27 -16.95
N THR A 12 -23.50 -11.60 -16.33
CA THR A 12 -24.04 -12.96 -16.30
C THR A 12 -24.50 -13.39 -17.70
N VAL A 13 -24.73 -14.69 -17.88
CA VAL A 13 -25.29 -15.24 -19.14
C VAL A 13 -26.66 -14.65 -19.47
N ASP A 14 -27.41 -14.22 -18.45
CA ASP A 14 -28.71 -13.56 -18.60
C ASP A 14 -28.59 -12.03 -18.86
N GLY A 15 -27.37 -11.52 -19.04
CA GLY A 15 -27.09 -10.13 -19.38
C GLY A 15 -27.06 -9.15 -18.20
N LYS A 16 -27.32 -9.61 -16.97
CA LYS A 16 -27.21 -8.79 -15.75
C LYS A 16 -25.76 -8.47 -15.43
N VAL A 17 -25.44 -7.18 -15.29
CA VAL A 17 -24.11 -6.70 -14.91
C VAL A 17 -23.82 -7.07 -13.44
N ILE A 18 -22.63 -7.63 -13.20
CA ILE A 18 -22.15 -8.00 -11.86
C ILE A 18 -20.91 -7.23 -11.44
N LEU A 19 -20.14 -6.68 -12.38
CA LEU A 19 -18.96 -5.84 -12.10
C LEU A 19 -18.75 -4.83 -13.23
N VAL A 20 -18.32 -3.61 -12.87
CA VAL A 20 -17.87 -2.59 -13.81
C VAL A 20 -16.53 -2.04 -13.32
N LEU A 21 -15.51 -2.09 -14.17
CA LEU A 21 -14.17 -1.57 -13.90
C LEU A 21 -13.85 -0.42 -14.86
N TYR A 22 -13.35 0.68 -14.30
CA TYR A 22 -12.85 1.83 -15.07
C TYR A 22 -11.33 1.87 -14.96
N LEU A 23 -10.65 1.62 -16.07
CA LEU A 23 -9.19 1.62 -16.17
C LEU A 23 -8.73 2.96 -16.74
N TYR A 24 -7.85 3.63 -16.03
CA TYR A 24 -7.26 4.90 -16.44
C TYR A 24 -5.80 4.69 -16.78
N GLU A 25 -5.39 5.16 -17.96
CA GLU A 25 -3.97 5.21 -18.33
C GLU A 25 -3.29 6.38 -17.59
N LYS A 26 -2.27 6.05 -16.78
CA LYS A 26 -1.41 7.01 -16.08
C LYS A 26 0.05 6.69 -16.42
N GLU A 27 0.79 7.65 -16.96
CA GLU A 27 2.22 7.52 -17.16
C GLU A 27 2.92 7.64 -15.79
N ILE A 28 3.65 6.60 -15.38
CA ILE A 28 4.45 6.60 -14.16
C ILE A 28 5.88 6.97 -14.60
N ILE A 29 6.34 8.17 -14.24
CA ILE A 29 7.74 8.58 -14.44
C ILE A 29 8.55 7.93 -13.32
N LEU A 30 9.24 6.84 -13.63
CA LEU A 30 10.21 6.20 -12.75
C LEU A 30 11.50 7.02 -12.80
N GLU A 31 11.79 7.81 -11.77
CA GLU A 31 13.14 8.34 -11.58
C GLU A 31 14.02 7.23 -11.02
N ASP A 32 14.79 6.60 -11.91
CA ASP A 32 15.93 5.76 -11.56
C ASP A 32 16.99 6.62 -10.87
N ASN A 33 17.03 6.57 -9.54
CA ASN A 33 18.19 7.05 -8.80
C ASN A 33 18.73 5.95 -7.89
N PRO A 34 19.68 5.13 -8.39
CA PRO A 34 20.43 4.23 -7.55
C PRO A 34 21.52 5.04 -6.86
N LYS A 35 21.42 5.24 -5.55
CA LYS A 35 22.57 5.50 -4.69
C LYS A 35 22.31 5.04 -3.26
N THR A 36 22.76 3.82 -3.04
CA THR A 36 23.28 3.30 -1.77
C THR A 36 24.12 4.38 -1.08
N ASN A 37 23.78 4.73 0.17
CA ASN A 37 24.81 4.90 1.17
C ASN A 37 24.27 4.56 2.56
N VAL A 38 24.97 3.64 3.20
CA VAL A 38 24.81 3.27 4.60
C VAL A 38 25.59 4.30 5.39
N GLU A 39 24.95 5.09 6.24
CA GLU A 39 25.68 5.69 7.36
C GLU A 39 24.76 6.00 8.55
N LYS A 40 25.06 5.24 9.61
CA LYS A 40 24.77 5.44 11.02
C LYS A 40 25.14 6.86 11.46
N SER A 41 24.26 7.57 12.17
CA SER A 41 24.58 8.53 13.25
C SER A 41 23.33 9.19 13.85
N GLU A 42 23.47 9.62 15.10
CA GLU A 42 22.47 10.00 16.08
C GLU A 42 21.89 11.42 15.93
N ALA A 43 20.71 11.60 16.51
CA ALA A 43 20.03 12.81 16.99
C ALA A 43 20.57 14.21 16.65
N LYS A 44 19.71 15.05 16.06
CA LYS A 44 19.34 16.38 16.58
C LYS A 44 18.15 16.98 15.83
N GLU A 45 17.21 17.52 16.61
CA GLU A 45 16.16 18.47 16.20
C GLU A 45 16.74 19.61 15.36
N GLU A 46 16.06 19.95 14.26
CA GLU A 46 16.01 21.33 13.76
C GLU A 46 14.71 21.52 12.95
N GLU A 47 14.04 22.63 13.26
CA GLU A 47 12.75 23.09 12.75
C GLU A 47 12.70 23.35 11.22
N PRO A 48 11.49 23.43 10.63
CA PRO A 48 11.30 23.24 9.20
C PRO A 48 11.54 24.54 8.41
N LYS A 49 12.53 24.52 7.51
CA LYS A 49 12.61 25.50 6.42
C LYS A 49 11.68 25.07 5.29
N ALA A 50 10.59 25.81 5.16
CA ALA A 50 9.69 25.79 4.02
C ALA A 50 10.48 25.99 2.72
N SER A 51 10.52 24.97 1.88
CA SER A 51 10.82 25.08 0.47
C SER A 51 9.70 24.39 -0.30
N ALA A 52 9.09 25.16 -1.19
CA ALA A 52 7.93 24.79 -1.99
C ALA A 52 8.21 23.50 -2.77
N LEU A 53 7.49 22.44 -2.44
CA LEU A 53 7.63 21.14 -3.08
C LEU A 53 6.24 20.54 -3.26
N GLU A 54 6.01 20.07 -4.47
CA GLU A 54 4.89 19.26 -4.94
C GLU A 54 4.35 18.35 -3.83
N GLU A 55 3.03 18.27 -3.70
CA GLU A 55 2.31 17.43 -2.74
C GLU A 55 2.58 15.93 -3.01
N LYS A 56 3.81 15.47 -2.78
CA LYS A 56 4.14 14.05 -2.66
C LYS A 56 3.54 13.61 -1.33
N GLU A 57 2.54 12.73 -1.42
CA GLU A 57 1.95 12.12 -0.23
C GLU A 57 3.05 11.54 0.66
N PRO A 58 2.95 11.72 1.99
CA PRO A 58 3.96 11.23 2.91
C PRO A 58 4.06 9.71 2.80
N ILE A 59 5.28 9.19 2.66
CA ILE A 59 5.56 7.75 2.61
C ILE A 59 5.15 7.03 3.90
N MET A 60 4.94 5.72 3.80
CA MET A 60 4.60 4.86 4.93
C MET A 60 5.65 4.99 6.05
N THR A 61 5.15 5.19 7.27
CA THR A 61 6.00 5.30 8.46
C THR A 61 6.55 3.94 8.89
N GLN A 62 7.67 3.93 9.63
CA GLN A 62 8.23 2.70 10.19
C GLN A 62 7.25 2.01 11.17
N ALA A 63 6.44 2.78 11.87
CA ALA A 63 5.41 2.24 12.76
C ALA A 63 4.35 1.46 11.98
N GLN A 64 3.82 2.03 10.88
CA GLN A 64 2.88 1.33 9.99
C GLN A 64 3.49 0.09 9.37
N LYS A 65 4.74 0.17 8.88
CA LYS A 65 5.46 -0.99 8.34
C LYS A 65 5.54 -2.11 9.38
N ARG A 66 6.04 -1.82 10.59
CA ARG A 66 6.11 -2.83 11.67
C ARG A 66 4.74 -3.41 12.01
N TYR A 67 3.70 -2.59 12.00
CA TYR A 67 2.35 -3.03 12.29
C TYR A 67 1.82 -4.01 11.22
N LEU A 68 2.02 -3.72 9.94
CA LEU A 68 1.67 -4.62 8.84
C LEU A 68 2.37 -5.97 8.97
N PHE A 69 3.67 -5.97 9.24
CA PHE A 69 4.42 -7.21 9.47
C PHE A 69 3.90 -7.97 10.70
N ARG A 70 3.49 -7.27 11.76
CA ARG A 70 2.93 -7.91 12.94
C ARG A 70 1.59 -8.60 12.65
N ILE A 71 0.69 -7.97 11.90
CA ILE A 71 -0.58 -8.60 11.50
C ILE A 71 -0.29 -9.88 10.71
N LEU A 72 0.65 -9.84 9.77
CA LEU A 72 1.01 -11.00 8.96
C LEU A 72 1.66 -12.11 9.80
N ALA A 73 2.50 -11.76 10.79
CA ALA A 73 3.07 -12.72 11.72
C ALA A 73 1.99 -13.40 12.58
N GLU A 74 0.96 -12.67 13.01
CA GLU A 74 -0.21 -13.24 13.70
C GLU A 74 -0.99 -14.21 12.81
N GLN A 75 -0.87 -14.10 11.48
CA GLN A 75 -1.41 -15.01 10.47
C GLN A 75 -0.40 -16.12 10.06
N GLY A 76 0.77 -16.18 10.66
CA GLY A 76 1.82 -17.17 10.37
C GLY A 76 2.70 -16.85 9.15
N ILE A 77 2.62 -15.63 8.61
CA ILE A 77 3.43 -15.17 7.48
C ILE A 77 4.53 -14.24 8.02
N GLU A 78 5.79 -14.68 7.93
CA GLU A 78 6.93 -13.97 8.52
C GLU A 78 8.10 -13.76 7.54
N GLY A 79 9.02 -12.87 7.93
CA GLY A 79 10.28 -12.64 7.20
C GLY A 79 10.08 -12.22 5.75
N ASP A 80 10.81 -12.87 4.85
CA ASP A 80 10.77 -12.58 3.41
C ASP A 80 9.39 -12.87 2.79
N LYS A 81 8.65 -13.85 3.33
CA LYS A 81 7.29 -14.15 2.86
C LYS A 81 6.33 -13.01 3.17
N ALA A 82 6.46 -12.39 4.34
CA ALA A 82 5.67 -11.21 4.69
C ALA A 82 6.02 -10.01 3.81
N TYR A 83 7.31 -9.83 3.50
CA TYR A 83 7.74 -8.78 2.58
C TYR A 83 7.20 -8.98 1.16
N GLN A 84 7.28 -10.21 0.63
CA GLN A 84 6.72 -10.56 -0.68
C GLN A 84 5.20 -10.35 -0.70
N TYR A 85 4.48 -10.86 0.31
CA TYR A 85 3.04 -10.66 0.43
C TYR A 85 2.67 -9.18 0.39
N LEU A 86 3.35 -8.33 1.16
CA LEU A 86 3.05 -6.89 1.16
C LEU A 86 3.36 -6.24 -0.18
N ARG A 87 4.44 -6.62 -0.87
CA ARG A 87 4.74 -6.11 -2.21
C ARG A 87 3.66 -6.48 -3.21
N ASP A 88 3.22 -7.72 -3.19
CA ASP A 88 2.17 -8.22 -4.08
C ASP A 88 0.82 -7.57 -3.75
N PHE A 89 0.52 -7.38 -2.46
CA PHE A 89 -0.69 -6.72 -1.96
C PHE A 89 -0.76 -5.25 -2.41
N PHE A 90 0.35 -4.52 -2.33
CA PHE A 90 0.44 -3.12 -2.76
C PHE A 90 0.73 -2.97 -4.26
N GLN A 91 1.08 -4.05 -4.98
CA GLN A 91 1.51 -4.04 -6.37
C GLN A 91 2.70 -3.09 -6.63
N VAL A 92 3.70 -3.13 -5.73
CA VAL A 92 4.89 -2.29 -5.77
C VAL A 92 6.16 -3.13 -5.78
N ASP A 93 7.22 -2.63 -6.42
CA ASP A 93 8.54 -3.28 -6.40
C ASP A 93 9.20 -3.19 -5.02
N SER A 94 8.86 -2.13 -4.26
CA SER A 94 9.40 -1.86 -2.94
C SER A 94 8.37 -1.22 -2.01
N LEU A 95 8.32 -1.69 -0.76
CA LEU A 95 7.49 -1.08 0.31
C LEU A 95 7.86 0.38 0.65
N LYS A 96 8.91 0.94 0.05
CA LYS A 96 9.28 2.36 0.18
C LYS A 96 8.37 3.28 -0.64
N GLU A 97 7.66 2.72 -1.63
CA GLU A 97 6.76 3.46 -2.53
C GLU A 97 5.36 3.63 -1.92
N VAL A 98 5.03 2.83 -0.91
CA VAL A 98 3.71 2.83 -0.26
C VAL A 98 3.51 4.12 0.52
N THR A 99 2.39 4.81 0.30
CA THR A 99 2.07 6.03 1.04
C THR A 99 1.50 5.72 2.43
N LYS A 100 1.54 6.72 3.31
CA LYS A 100 0.94 6.62 4.66
C LYS A 100 -0.54 6.27 4.58
N LEU A 101 -1.25 6.80 3.59
CA LEU A 101 -2.69 6.59 3.44
C LEU A 101 -3.00 5.17 2.96
N GLU A 102 -2.23 4.67 1.98
CA GLU A 102 -2.32 3.28 1.53
C GLU A 102 -2.04 2.29 2.65
N ALA A 103 -0.98 2.54 3.42
CA ALA A 103 -0.62 1.72 4.57
C ALA A 103 -1.72 1.69 5.64
N SER A 104 -2.34 2.84 5.95
CA SER A 104 -3.46 2.90 6.91
C SER A 104 -4.67 2.08 6.44
N LYS A 105 -5.06 2.21 5.17
CA LYS A 105 -6.16 1.43 4.58
C LYS A 105 -5.86 -0.07 4.59
N ALA A 106 -4.63 -0.45 4.28
CA ALA A 106 -4.20 -1.84 4.29
C ALA A 106 -4.26 -2.45 5.71
N ILE A 107 -3.86 -1.68 6.74
CA ILE A 107 -3.97 -2.11 8.13
C ILE A 107 -5.43 -2.41 8.50
N GLU A 108 -6.36 -1.50 8.15
CA GLU A 108 -7.78 -1.70 8.41
C GLU A 108 -8.33 -2.94 7.70
N HIS A 109 -7.94 -3.14 6.43
CA HIS A 109 -8.34 -4.30 5.63
C HIS A 109 -7.85 -5.62 6.23
N LEU A 110 -6.55 -5.73 6.54
CA LEU A 110 -5.96 -6.96 7.08
C LEU A 110 -6.48 -7.30 8.48
N ILE A 111 -6.80 -6.29 9.30
CA ILE A 111 -7.48 -6.49 10.59
C ILE A 111 -8.91 -7.01 10.37
N ALA A 112 -9.64 -6.45 9.40
CA ALA A 112 -11.00 -6.89 9.10
C ALA A 112 -11.04 -8.33 8.60
N GLU A 113 -10.13 -8.70 7.69
CA GLU A 113 -9.98 -10.07 7.20
C GLU A 113 -9.60 -11.04 8.32
N GLY A 114 -8.61 -10.70 9.15
CA GLY A 114 -8.19 -11.54 10.28
C GLY A 114 -9.24 -11.70 11.38
N LYS A 115 -10.23 -10.80 11.45
CA LYS A 115 -11.38 -10.88 12.35
C LYS A 115 -12.60 -11.57 11.74
N GLY A 116 -12.69 -11.66 10.41
CA GLY A 116 -13.77 -12.33 9.68
C GLY A 116 -13.92 -13.81 10.05
N ASP A 117 -12.81 -14.46 10.44
CA ASP A 117 -12.82 -15.87 10.86
C ASP A 117 -12.98 -16.08 12.38
N LYS A 118 -13.06 -15.02 13.19
CA LYS A 118 -13.05 -15.13 14.67
C LYS A 118 -14.25 -14.57 15.42
N ASN A 119 -15.24 -13.96 14.76
CA ASN A 119 -16.41 -13.37 15.44
C ASN A 119 -17.72 -14.09 15.13
N GLY A 120 -17.75 -15.38 15.44
CA GLY A 120 -18.96 -16.20 15.55
C GLY A 120 -19.32 -16.55 16.99
N VAL A 121 -19.18 -15.64 17.96
CA VAL A 121 -19.67 -15.87 19.33
C VAL A 121 -20.26 -14.59 19.92
N PRO A 122 -21.54 -14.59 20.34
CA PRO A 122 -22.16 -13.46 21.01
C PRO A 122 -21.88 -13.53 22.51
N PHE A 123 -21.46 -12.40 23.10
CA PHE A 123 -21.78 -12.05 24.49
C PHE A 123 -21.97 -10.54 24.58
#